data_AF-A0A1B8NZW6-F1
#
_entry.id   AF-A0A1B8NZW6-F1
#
_cell.length_a   1.000
_cell.length_b   1.000
_cell.length_c   1.000
_cell.angle_alpha   90.00
_cell.angle_beta   90.00
_cell.angle_gamma   90.00
#
_symmetry.space_group_name_H-M   'P 1'
#
loop_
_entity.id
_entity.type
_entity.pdbx_description
1 polymer ?
#
loop_
_entity_poly.entity_id
_entity_poly.type
_entity_poly.pdbx_seq_one_letter_code
_entity_poly.pdbx_strand_id
1 'polypeptide(L)' 'MISLPFDTSEMTAGELNDRALERLVAQGIAEPGDHVILTRGDHMNAHGGTDTLKILAVETRHA' A
#
# COMPACT_ATOMS: atom_id res chain seq x y z
N MET A 1 -7.42 -9.37 12.65
CA MET A 1 -7.28 -8.11 11.89
C MET A 1 -6.16 -7.33 12.56
N ILE A 2 -5.06 -7.07 11.83
CA ILE A 2 -3.92 -6.28 12.33
C ILE A 2 -4.08 -4.86 11.78
N SER A 3 -3.85 -3.85 12.61
CA SER A 3 -3.79 -2.45 12.17
C SER A 3 -2.34 -1.99 12.18
N LEU A 4 -1.91 -1.37 11.08
CA LEU A 4 -0.56 -0.84 10.92
C LEU A 4 -0.64 0.67 10.76
N PRO A 5 0.00 1.47 11.64
CA PRO A 5 0.14 2.90 11.42
C PRO A 5 0.90 3.15 10.11
N PHE A 6 0.28 3.94 9.23
CA PHE A 6 0.79 4.24 7.91
C PHE A 6 0.38 5.67 7.53
N ASP A 7 1.29 6.62 7.80
CA ASP A 7 1.13 8.02 7.38
C ASP A 7 1.52 8.16 5.91
N THR A 8 0.67 8.81 5.16
CA THR A 8 0.78 8.94 3.70
C THR A 8 0.67 10.39 3.22
N SER A 9 0.56 11.36 4.13
CA SER A 9 0.27 12.76 3.79
C SER A 9 1.35 13.41 2.92
N GLU A 10 2.59 12.92 2.98
CA GLU A 10 3.73 13.42 2.20
C GLU A 10 4.16 12.48 1.06
N MET A 11 3.36 11.46 0.74
CA MET A 11 3.70 10.46 -0.28
C MET A 11 2.98 10.73 -1.60
N THR A 12 3.70 10.58 -2.72
CA THR A 12 3.04 10.44 -4.02
C THR A 12 2.30 9.10 -4.11
N ALA A 13 1.39 8.98 -5.07
CA ALA A 13 0.62 7.75 -5.27
C ALA A 13 1.48 6.51 -5.54
N GLY A 14 2.62 6.67 -6.23
CA GLY A 14 3.56 5.58 -6.51
C GLY A 14 4.38 5.20 -5.29
N GLU A 15 4.95 6.19 -4.60
CA GLU A 15 5.69 5.97 -3.34
C GLU A 15 4.81 5.28 -2.30
N LEU A 16 3.54 5.69 -2.17
CA LEU A 16 2.60 5.06 -1.26
C LEU A 16 2.45 3.57 -1.53
N ASN A 17 2.29 3.17 -2.79
CA ASN A 17 2.12 1.76 -3.13
C ASN A 17 3.34 0.95 -2.69
N ASP A 18 4.54 1.42 -3.04
CA ASP A 18 5.79 0.72 -2.73
C ASP A 18 6.01 0.66 -1.22
N ARG A 19 5.82 1.78 -0.52
CA ARG A 19 5.92 1.86 0.95
C ARG A 19 4.91 0.96 1.64
N ALA A 20 3.71 0.80 1.10
CA ALA A 20 2.71 -0.10 1.68
C ALA A 20 3.17 -1.56 1.57
N LEU A 21 3.70 -1.97 0.42
CA LEU A 21 4.21 -3.32 0.21
C LEU A 21 5.44 -3.60 1.08
N GLU A 22 6.42 -2.67 1.13
CA GLU A 22 7.59 -2.75 2.02
C GLU A 22 7.17 -2.98 3.47
N ARG A 23 6.15 -2.27 3.93
CA ARG A 23 5.64 -2.39 5.30
C ARG A 23 4.97 -3.75 5.56
N LEU A 24 4.28 -4.33 4.58
CA LEU A 24 3.71 -5.68 4.71
C LEU A 24 4.80 -6.75 4.78
N VAL A 25 5.83 -6.63 3.94
CA VAL A 25 6.98 -7.56 3.95
C VAL A 25 7.76 -7.44 5.26
N ALA A 26 8.05 -6.22 5.71
CA ALA A 26 8.76 -5.99 6.98
C ALA A 26 8.01 -6.52 8.22
N GLN A 27 6.69 -6.73 8.12
CA GLN A 27 5.88 -7.33 9.19
C GLN A 27 5.67 -8.85 9.00
N GLY A 28 6.25 -9.45 7.95
CA GLY A 28 6.07 -10.87 7.61
C GLY A 28 4.65 -11.23 7.17
N ILE A 29 3.88 -10.25 6.70
CA ILE A 29 2.48 -10.43 6.29
C ILE A 29 2.38 -10.84 4.81
N ALA A 30 3.34 -10.41 3.99
CA ALA A 30 3.44 -10.76 2.58
C ALA A 30 4.91 -11.04 2.21
N GLU A 31 5.13 -11.77 1.14
CA GLU A 31 6.46 -12.09 0.61
C GLU A 31 6.52 -11.92 -0.92
N PRO A 32 7.72 -11.79 -1.51
CA PRO A 32 7.86 -11.72 -2.96
C PRO A 32 7.16 -12.90 -3.67
N GLY A 33 6.31 -12.59 -4.65
CA GLY A 33 5.43 -13.54 -5.34
C GLY A 33 3.95 -13.40 -4.96
N ASP A 34 3.64 -12.77 -3.82
CA ASP A 34 2.27 -12.51 -3.40
C ASP A 34 1.58 -11.39 -4.20
N HIS A 35 0.25 -11.34 -4.09
CA HIS A 35 -0.56 -10.24 -4.60
C HIS A 35 -1.34 -9.57 -3.47
N VAL A 36 -1.40 -8.24 -3.51
CA VAL A 36 -2.11 -7.40 -2.54
C VAL A 36 -3.21 -6.62 -3.25
N ILE A 37 -4.40 -6.61 -2.66
CA ILE A 37 -5.47 -5.70 -3.06
C ILE A 37 -5.35 -4.42 -2.21
N LEU A 38 -5.19 -3.28 -2.88
CA LEU A 38 -5.15 -1.97 -2.26
C LEU A 38 -6.39 -1.17 -2.67
N THR A 39 -7.17 -0.72 -1.69
CA THR A 39 -8.27 0.23 -1.90
C THR A 39 -7.87 1.60 -1.36
N ARG A 40 -8.03 2.64 -2.18
CA ARG A 40 -7.66 4.03 -1.83
C ARG A 40 -8.47 5.01 -2.67
N GLY A 41 -8.49 6.28 -2.26
CA GLY A 41 -8.79 7.37 -3.18
C GLY A 41 -7.58 7.85 -3.96
N ASP A 42 -7.78 8.31 -5.20
CA ASP A 42 -6.71 8.93 -5.97
C ASP A 42 -6.36 10.35 -5.48
N HIS A 43 -7.29 11.02 -4.79
CA HIS A 43 -7.05 12.28 -4.12
C HIS A 43 -6.60 12.06 -2.66
N MET A 44 -5.29 12.06 -2.46
CA MET A 44 -4.69 12.13 -1.12
C MET A 44 -5.22 13.38 -0.40
N ASN A 45 -5.82 13.22 0.78
CA ASN A 45 -6.42 14.28 1.62
C ASN A 45 -7.80 14.84 1.23
N ALA A 46 -8.57 14.19 0.35
CA ALA A 46 -9.99 14.51 0.17
C ALA A 46 -10.88 13.52 0.96
N HIS A 47 -11.55 13.98 2.02
CA HIS A 47 -12.49 13.13 2.77
C HIS A 47 -13.67 12.71 1.87
N GLY A 48 -13.86 11.39 1.68
CA GLY A 48 -14.98 10.81 0.92
C GLY A 48 -14.64 10.26 -0.48
N GLY A 49 -13.38 9.88 -0.76
CA GLY A 49 -12.91 9.63 -2.13
C GLY A 49 -12.36 8.25 -2.47
N THR A 50 -12.77 7.14 -1.84
CA THR A 50 -12.30 5.80 -2.31
C THR A 50 -12.92 5.48 -3.66
N ASP A 51 -12.15 5.69 -4.73
CA ASP A 51 -12.53 5.51 -6.13
C ASP A 51 -11.72 4.41 -6.82
N THR A 52 -10.66 3.94 -6.16
CA THR A 52 -9.62 3.13 -6.81
C THR A 52 -9.35 1.84 -6.06
N LEU A 53 -9.30 0.76 -6.82
CA LEU A 53 -8.78 -0.54 -6.41
C LEU A 53 -7.60 -0.90 -7.29
N LYS A 54 -6.50 -1.35 -6.69
CA LYS A 54 -5.32 -1.85 -7.39
C LYS A 54 -5.00 -3.26 -6.91
N ILE A 55 -4.59 -4.11 -7.84
CA ILE A 55 -3.93 -5.38 -7.53
C ILE A 55 -2.45 -5.15 -7.76
N LEU A 56 -1.65 -5.31 -6.72
CA LEU A 56 -0.21 -5.07 -6.74
C LEU A 56 0.53 -6.38 -6.52
N ALA A 57 1.56 -6.63 -7.32
CA ALA A 57 2.47 -7.75 -7.11
C ALA A 57 3.57 -7.36 -6.11
N VAL A 58 3.84 -8.24 -5.16
CA VAL A 58 4.97 -8.11 -4.24
C VAL A 58 6.20 -8.65 -4.96
N GLU A 59 7.09 -7.74 -5.35
CA GLU A 59 8.38 -8.06 -5.97
C GLU A 59 9.52 -8.06 -4.94
N THR A 60 10.66 -8.67 -5.29
CA THR A 60 11.88 -8.71 -4.46
C THR A 60 12.38 -7.32 -4.03
N ARG A 61 12.05 -6.27 -4.79
CA ARG A 61 12.43 -4.88 -4.48
C ARG A 61 11.74 -4.30 -3.23
N HIS A 62 10.68 -4.95 -2.75
CA HIS A 62 9.95 -4.52 -1.55
C HIS A 62 10.44 -5.22 -0.27
N ALA A 63 11.45 -6.09 -0.38
CA ALA A 63 12.08 -6.77 0.76
C ALA A 63 13.16 -5.92 1.42
#